data_AF-A0A1W1XYV1-F1
#
_entry.id   AF-A0A1W1XYV1-F1
#
_cell.length_a   1.000
_cell.length_b   1.000
_cell.length_c   1.000
_cell.angle_alpha   90.00
_cell.angle_beta   90.00
_cell.angle_gamma   90.00
#
_symmetry.space_group_name_H-M   'P 1'
#
loop_
_entity.id
_entity.type
_entity.pdbx_description
1 polymer ?
#
loop_
_entity_poly.entity_id
_entity_poly.type
_entity_poly.pdbx_seq_one_letter_code
_entity_poly.pdbx_strand_id
1 'polypeptide(L)'
;MSQTVSVSLTGAVVVQEAAQQAGRPITLTAAGGGEHCWLTKADLDALYALTEDAGRTMTLELAPGDTRQVMWRRDQQPISARPVLEVTDPDDGTLYVLAALRLMEV
;
A
#
# COMPACT_ATOMS: atom_id res chain seq x y z
N MET A 1 9.94 3.64 -23.30
CA MET A 1 8.67 4.37 -23.50
C MET A 1 7.59 3.30 -23.61
N SER A 2 6.75 3.14 -22.60
CA SER A 2 5.65 2.16 -22.60
C SER A 2 4.36 2.93 -22.35
N GLN A 3 3.46 2.91 -23.33
CA GLN A 3 2.14 3.54 -23.27
C GLN A 3 1.11 2.44 -23.06
N THR A 4 0.39 2.48 -21.94
CA THR A 4 -0.76 1.61 -21.69
C THR A 4 -2.01 2.31 -22.22
N VAL A 5 -2.67 1.71 -23.20
CA VAL A 5 -3.91 2.21 -23.82
C VAL A 5 -5.08 1.43 -23.24
N SER A 6 -5.98 2.10 -22.52
CA SER A 6 -7.26 1.54 -22.06
C SER A 6 -8.39 2.20 -22.84
N VAL A 7 -9.22 1.39 -23.52
CA VAL A 7 -10.35 1.84 -24.35
C VAL A 7 -11.62 1.84 -23.50
N SER A 8 -12.21 3.01 -23.23
CA SER A 8 -13.52 3.16 -22.60
C SER A 8 -14.64 3.08 -23.65
N LEU A 9 -15.83 2.63 -23.23
CA LEU A 9 -16.99 2.23 -24.07
C LEU A 9 -17.65 3.37 -24.90
N THR A 10 -16.97 4.49 -25.10
CA THR A 10 -17.42 5.61 -25.95
C THR A 10 -16.40 6.00 -27.03
N GLY A 11 -15.35 5.19 -27.25
CA GLY A 11 -14.43 5.38 -28.38
C GLY A 11 -13.54 6.62 -28.27
N ALA A 12 -13.49 7.25 -27.09
CA ALA A 12 -12.53 8.30 -26.80
C ALA A 12 -11.24 7.65 -26.30
N VAL A 13 -10.22 7.60 -27.16
CA VAL A 13 -8.86 7.25 -26.77
C VAL A 13 -8.31 8.40 -25.93
N VAL A 14 -8.37 8.25 -24.62
CA VAL A 14 -7.75 9.20 -23.68
C VAL A 14 -6.27 8.85 -23.57
N VAL A 15 -5.43 9.46 -24.42
CA VAL A 15 -3.98 9.46 -24.23
C VAL A 15 -3.65 10.60 -23.26
N GLN A 16 -3.45 10.27 -21.99
CA GLN A 16 -2.94 11.23 -21.00
C GLN A 16 -1.41 11.28 -21.10
N GLU A 17 -0.88 12.20 -21.92
CA GLU A 17 0.52 12.67 -21.82
C GLU A 17 0.66 13.76 -20.74
N ALA A 18 0.16 13.49 -19.54
CA ALA A 18 0.49 14.28 -18.36
C ALA A 18 1.39 13.42 -17.47
N ALA A 19 2.46 13.98 -16.91
CA ALA A 19 3.21 13.31 -15.86
C ALA A 19 2.21 12.89 -14.78
N GLN A 20 1.96 11.59 -14.67
CA GLN A 20 0.90 11.04 -13.81
C GLN A 20 1.33 11.23 -12.35
N GLN A 21 1.06 12.43 -11.80
CA GLN A 21 1.29 12.75 -10.39
C GLN A 21 0.22 12.09 -9.50
N ALA A 22 -1.01 11.99 -9.99
CA ALA A 22 -2.09 11.25 -9.34
C ALA A 22 -2.17 9.81 -9.89
N GLY A 23 -2.33 8.83 -9.01
CA GLY A 23 -2.41 7.41 -9.36
C GLY A 23 -1.06 6.69 -9.41
N ARG A 24 0.04 7.33 -9.02
CA ARG A 24 1.37 6.69 -8.99
C ARG A 24 1.36 5.56 -7.94
N PRO A 25 1.68 4.31 -8.32
CA PRO A 25 1.77 3.22 -7.35
C PRO A 25 2.97 3.45 -6.42
N ILE A 26 2.71 3.46 -5.12
CA ILE A 26 3.74 3.40 -4.06
C ILE A 26 3.72 2.00 -3.48
N THR A 27 4.90 1.38 -3.36
CA THR A 27 5.04 0.11 -2.65
C THR A 27 6.16 0.26 -1.63
N LEU A 28 5.79 0.26 -0.36
CA LEU A 28 6.73 0.31 0.75
C LEU A 28 7.09 -1.12 1.10
N THR A 29 8.37 -1.45 1.00
CA THR A 29 8.92 -2.77 1.35
C THR A 29 9.93 -2.59 2.48
N ALA A 30 10.04 -3.56 3.37
CA ALA A 30 11.09 -3.52 4.38
C ALA A 30 12.48 -3.48 3.71
N ALA A 31 13.36 -2.61 4.23
CA ALA A 31 14.76 -2.60 3.82
C ALA A 31 15.41 -3.97 4.10
N GLY A 32 16.41 -4.35 3.30
CA GLY A 32 17.16 -5.60 3.50
C GLY A 32 16.42 -6.89 3.13
N GLY A 33 15.39 -6.83 2.26
CA GLY A 33 14.78 -8.03 1.68
C GLY A 33 13.52 -8.54 2.39
N GLY A 34 12.82 -7.68 3.15
CA GLY A 34 11.49 -8.03 3.66
C GLY A 34 11.45 -8.68 5.04
N GLU A 35 12.56 -8.79 5.76
CA GLU A 35 12.62 -9.51 7.06
C GLU A 35 12.78 -8.59 8.28
N HIS A 36 13.12 -7.32 8.08
CA HIS A 36 13.53 -6.41 9.16
C HIS A 36 12.45 -5.43 9.62
N CYS A 37 11.25 -5.46 9.02
CA CYS A 37 10.13 -4.64 9.47
C CYS A 37 9.19 -5.49 10.31
N TRP A 38 9.30 -5.38 11.63
CA TRP A 38 8.44 -6.08 12.57
C TRP A 38 7.38 -5.14 13.12
N LEU A 39 6.17 -5.67 13.29
CA LEU A 39 5.06 -5.02 13.96
C LEU A 39 4.29 -6.01 14.81
N THR A 40 3.51 -5.50 15.76
CA THR A 40 2.61 -6.32 16.55
C THR A 40 1.37 -6.70 15.75
N LYS A 41 0.66 -7.75 16.17
CA LYS A 41 -0.63 -8.12 15.59
C LYS A 41 -1.63 -6.98 15.71
N ALA A 42 -1.65 -6.28 16.85
CA ALA A 42 -2.52 -5.13 17.06
C ALA A 42 -2.27 -4.00 16.04
N ASP A 43 -1.00 -3.67 15.76
CA ASP A 43 -0.67 -2.67 14.75
C ASP A 43 -1.06 -3.13 13.34
N LEU A 44 -0.92 -4.43 13.06
CA LEU A 44 -1.30 -5.02 11.78
C LEU A 44 -2.82 -4.94 11.58
N ASP A 45 -3.59 -5.27 12.61
CA ASP A 45 -5.06 -5.17 12.60
C ASP A 45 -5.50 -3.71 12.43
N ALA A 46 -4.81 -2.75 13.05
CA ALA A 46 -5.06 -1.33 12.86
C ALA A 46 -4.80 -0.88 11.40
N LEU A 47 -3.74 -1.39 10.78
CA LEU A 47 -3.50 -1.16 9.34
C LEU A 47 -4.61 -1.77 8.49
N TYR A 48 -5.07 -2.99 8.79
CA TYR A 48 -6.19 -3.61 8.09
C TYR A 48 -7.49 -2.81 8.25
N ALA A 49 -7.79 -2.29 9.43
CA ALA A 49 -8.97 -1.43 9.64
C ALA A 49 -8.92 -0.17 8.75
N LEU A 50 -7.73 0.41 8.52
CA LEU A 50 -7.55 1.52 7.58
C LEU A 50 -7.83 1.11 6.13
N THR A 51 -7.66 -0.17 5.78
CA THR A 51 -7.99 -0.68 4.45
C THR A 51 -9.49 -0.86 4.22
N GLU A 52 -10.33 -0.86 5.26
CA GLU A 52 -11.78 -1.09 5.11
C GLU A 52 -12.49 0.12 4.47
N ASP A 53 -12.04 1.34 4.77
CA ASP A 53 -12.64 2.58 4.27
C ASP A 53 -12.26 2.88 2.81
N ALA A 54 -13.23 2.66 1.91
CA ALA A 54 -13.09 2.76 0.46
C ALA A 54 -13.00 4.20 -0.02
N GLY A 55 -11.78 4.74 -0.08
CA GLY A 55 -11.53 6.11 -0.54
C GLY A 55 -10.99 7.02 0.55
N ARG A 56 -10.62 6.47 1.70
CA ARG A 56 -9.89 7.23 2.72
C ARG A 56 -8.54 7.68 2.18
N THR A 57 -8.41 8.98 1.99
CA THR A 57 -7.13 9.63 1.74
C THR A 57 -6.37 9.79 3.05
N MET A 58 -5.07 9.48 3.03
CA MET A 58 -4.16 9.51 4.15
C MET A 58 -2.90 10.28 3.77
N THR A 59 -2.29 10.97 4.74
CA THR A 59 -0.97 11.57 4.55
C THR A 59 0.11 10.55 4.90
N LEU A 60 0.97 10.24 3.94
CA LEU A 60 2.20 9.45 4.13
C LEU A 60 3.39 10.40 4.22
N GLU A 61 4.11 10.38 5.34
CA GLU A 61 5.39 11.07 5.51
C GLU A 61 6.53 10.05 5.44
N LEU A 62 7.39 10.16 4.41
CA LEU A 62 8.52 9.23 4.20
C LEU A 62 9.82 9.72 4.84
N ALA A 63 10.00 11.04 4.85
CA ALA A 63 11.09 11.75 5.48
C ALA A 63 10.56 13.12 5.95
N PRO A 64 11.22 13.80 6.90
CA PRO A 64 10.80 15.11 7.35
C PRO A 64 10.57 16.07 6.17
N GLY A 65 9.31 16.43 5.92
CA GLY A 65 8.90 17.31 4.82
C GLY A 65 8.60 16.63 3.46
N ASP A 66 8.87 15.33 3.28
CA ASP A 66 8.36 14.55 2.14
C ASP A 66 7.02 13.92 2.53
N THR A 67 5.96 14.69 2.33
CA THR A 67 4.57 14.28 2.58
C THR A 67 3.84 14.03 1.27
N ARG A 68 3.04 12.96 1.24
CA ARG A 68 2.25 12.57 0.07
C ARG A 68 0.84 12.24 0.49
N GLN A 69 -0.13 12.65 -0.32
CA GLN A 69 -1.51 12.18 -0.15
C GLN A 69 -1.63 10.82 -0.85
N VAL A 70 -2.08 9.82 -0.11
CA VAL A 70 -2.16 8.44 -0.57
C VAL A 70 -3.48 7.79 -0.19
N MET A 71 -3.83 6.74 -0.91
CA MET A 71 -4.90 5.81 -0.53
C MET A 71 -4.40 4.37 -0.70
N TRP A 72 -5.11 3.41 -0.10
CA TRP A 72 -4.79 1.99 -0.29
C TRP A 72 -5.03 1.55 -1.73
N ARG A 73 -4.03 0.88 -2.31
CA ARG A 73 -4.16 0.29 -3.63
C ARG A 73 -4.85 -1.07 -3.50
N ARG A 74 -6.07 -1.17 -4.01
CA ARG A 74 -6.95 -2.36 -3.86
C ARG A 74 -7.02 -3.27 -5.08
N ASP A 75 -6.32 -2.92 -6.16
CA ASP A 75 -6.16 -3.78 -7.34
C ASP A 75 -5.38 -5.08 -7.02
N GLN A 76 -4.65 -5.06 -5.90
CA GLN A 76 -3.86 -6.14 -5.35
C GLN A 76 -4.07 -6.18 -3.82
N GLN A 77 -3.50 -7.20 -3.18
CA GLN A 77 -3.46 -7.29 -1.71
C GLN A 77 -2.76 -6.05 -1.10
N PRO A 78 -3.48 -5.15 -0.40
CA PRO A 78 -2.94 -3.86 0.04
C PRO A 78 -1.83 -4.02 1.10
N ILE A 79 -1.94 -5.03 1.94
CA ILE A 79 -0.98 -5.34 3.02
C ILE A 79 -0.52 -6.79 2.87
N SER A 80 0.80 -6.99 2.83
CA SER A 80 1.44 -8.30 2.83
C SER A 80 2.25 -8.45 4.11
N ALA A 81 1.82 -9.34 4.99
CA ALA A 81 2.49 -9.64 6.26
C ALA A 81 2.50 -11.14 6.54
N ARG A 82 3.50 -11.61 7.30
CA ARG A 82 3.61 -13.01 7.75
C ARG A 82 3.99 -13.08 9.23
N PRO A 83 3.51 -14.06 10.00
CA PRO A 83 3.93 -14.21 11.39
C PRO A 83 5.43 -14.49 11.47
N VAL A 84 6.10 -13.96 12.49
CA VAL A 84 7.51 -14.30 12.80
C VAL A 84 7.60 -15.73 13.34
N LEU A 85 6.63 -16.11 14.18
CA LEU A 85 6.49 -17.43 14.76
C LEU A 85 5.07 -17.95 14.51
N GLU A 86 4.95 -19.19 14.04
CA GLU A 86 3.66 -19.86 13.94
C GLU A 86 3.17 -20.25 15.34
N VAL A 87 2.13 -19.56 15.81
CA VAL A 87 1.45 -19.83 17.07
C VAL A 87 -0.01 -20.15 16.80
N THR A 88 -0.59 -21.06 17.59
CA THR A 88 -1.98 -21.49 17.39
C THR A 88 -2.99 -20.39 17.72
N ASP A 89 -2.68 -19.55 18.70
CA ASP A 89 -3.52 -18.45 19.16
C ASP A 89 -2.65 -17.19 19.34
N PRO A 90 -2.49 -16.37 18.28
CA PRO A 90 -1.68 -15.16 18.33
C PRO A 90 -2.41 -14.08 19.13
N ASP A 91 -1.77 -13.62 20.21
CA ASP A 91 -2.22 -12.44 20.94
C ASP A 91 -1.84 -11.14 20.20
N ASP A 92 -2.32 -10.02 20.73
CA ASP A 92 -2.07 -8.68 20.20
C ASP A 92 -0.58 -8.33 20.10
N GLY A 93 0.25 -8.91 20.97
CA GLY A 93 1.71 -8.71 21.01
C GLY A 93 2.49 -9.60 20.06
N THR A 94 1.83 -10.56 19.41
CA THR A 94 2.49 -11.49 18.49
C THR A 94 3.11 -10.74 17.32
N LEU A 95 4.36 -11.06 17.01
CA LEU A 95 5.14 -10.32 16.03
C LEU A 95 4.89 -10.83 14.61
N TYR A 96 4.73 -9.88 13.69
CA TYR A 96 4.58 -10.10 12.26
C TYR A 96 5.67 -9.35 11.51
N VAL A 97 6.13 -9.94 10.41
CA VAL A 97 7.00 -9.32 9.44
C VAL A 97 6.16 -8.66 8.35
N LEU A 98 6.33 -7.36 8.14
CA LEU A 98 5.71 -6.63 7.04
C LEU A 98 6.56 -6.77 5.76
N ALA A 99 6.02 -7.50 4.79
CA ALA A 99 6.66 -7.66 3.50
C ALA A 99 6.41 -6.44 2.59
N ALA A 100 5.16 -5.96 2.52
CA ALA A 100 4.81 -4.82 1.68
C ALA A 100 3.53 -4.09 2.11
N LEU A 101 3.53 -2.77 1.96
CA LEU A 101 2.34 -1.92 1.89
C LEU A 101 2.18 -1.35 0.49
N ARG A 102 0.99 -1.51 -0.09
CA ARG A 102 0.66 -1.04 -1.44
C ARG A 102 -0.31 0.13 -1.34
N LEU A 103 0.19 1.27 -1.76
CA LEU A 103 -0.50 2.55 -1.73
C LEU A 103 -0.52 3.13 -3.16
N MET A 104 -1.32 4.17 -3.35
CA MET A 104 -1.30 4.98 -4.56
C MET A 104 -1.44 6.45 -4.19
N GLU A 105 -0.68 7.32 -4.86
CA GLU A 105 -0.82 8.77 -4.72
C GLU A 105 -2.19 9.21 -5.26
N VAL A 106 -2.84 10.16 -4.59
CA VAL A 106 -4.13 10.74 -5.01
C VAL A 106 -3.96 12.15 -5.56
#